data_AF-B5HG05-F1
#
_entry.id   AF-B5HG05-F1
#
_cell.length_a   1.000
_cell.length_b   1.000
_cell.length_c   1.000
_cell.angle_alpha   90.00
_cell.angle_beta   90.00
_cell.angle_gamma   90.00
#
_symmetry.space_group_name_H-M   'P 1'
#
loop_
_entity.id
_entity.type
_entity.pdbx_description
1 polymer ?
#
loop_
_entity_poly.entity_id
_entity_poly.type
_entity_poly.pdbx_seq_one_letter_code
_entity_poly.pdbx_strand_id
1 'polypeptide(L)'
;MPAVPSERRAPFGSGAGAAMTVHQLPAEIGMFARYFGQLVERLDPAGGWYAIFQRRDPEGVRACLDGSEIPPWDVVESLLHDLPVSDAAESARAAALHAAAAAAHDRLPGGRERLEERAEFMRGERLRAQSRAEELLRLLPGV
;
A
#
# COMPACT_ATOMS: atom_id res chain seq x y z
N MET A 1 43.80 16.68 55.76
CA MET A 1 44.06 16.44 54.33
C MET A 1 44.42 14.97 54.15
N PRO A 2 43.65 14.23 53.34
CA PRO A 2 44.25 13.31 52.39
C PRO A 2 43.65 13.42 50.98
N ALA A 3 44.41 12.90 50.03
CA ALA A 3 44.38 13.16 48.59
C ALA A 3 43.11 12.70 47.85
N VAL A 4 42.71 13.50 46.86
CA VAL A 4 41.79 13.14 45.77
C VAL A 4 42.57 12.31 44.73
N PRO A 5 42.10 11.12 44.31
CA PRO A 5 42.65 10.46 43.13
C PRO A 5 41.94 10.97 41.87
N SER A 6 42.76 11.52 40.98
CA SER A 6 42.44 11.95 39.62
C SER A 6 41.84 10.81 38.78
N GLU A 7 40.62 11.04 38.26
CA GLU A 7 40.01 10.21 37.22
C GLU A 7 40.86 10.26 35.95
N ARG A 8 41.49 9.14 35.61
CA ARG A 8 42.05 8.92 34.27
C ARG A 8 41.05 8.17 33.42
N ARG A 9 40.45 8.94 32.52
CA ARG A 9 39.63 8.52 31.38
C ARG A 9 40.45 7.60 30.47
N ALA A 10 39.92 6.43 30.14
CA ALA A 10 40.34 5.59 29.03
C ALA A 10 39.21 5.52 27.98
N PRO A 11 39.53 5.30 26.69
CA PRO A 11 38.71 5.74 25.57
C PRO A 11 37.73 4.67 25.03
N PHE A 12 36.72 5.19 24.33
CA PHE A 12 35.92 4.60 23.24
C PHE A 12 36.14 3.13 22.89
N GLY A 13 35.05 2.37 22.87
CA GLY A 13 35.01 1.09 22.17
C GLY A 13 33.86 0.19 22.57
N SER A 14 32.61 0.60 22.34
CA SER A 14 31.56 -0.39 22.12
C SER A 14 30.56 0.17 21.13
N GLY A 15 30.85 -0.13 19.86
CA GLY A 15 29.84 -0.10 18.81
C GLY A 15 28.76 -1.11 19.18
N ALA A 16 27.73 -0.64 19.89
CA ALA A 16 26.42 -1.17 19.69
C ALA A 16 25.95 -0.60 18.35
N GLY A 17 26.33 -1.29 17.26
CA GLY A 17 25.61 -1.12 16.02
C GLY A 17 24.14 -1.28 16.36
N ALA A 18 23.38 -0.19 16.24
CA ALA A 18 21.94 -0.31 16.12
C ALA A 18 21.76 -1.34 15.00
N ALA A 19 21.29 -2.53 15.36
CA ALA A 19 20.81 -3.46 14.39
C ALA A 19 19.71 -2.69 13.66
N MET A 20 20.04 -2.13 12.50
CA MET A 20 19.04 -1.85 11.49
C MET A 20 18.51 -3.22 11.16
N THR A 21 17.51 -3.66 11.93
CA THR A 21 16.63 -4.72 11.51
C THR A 21 15.97 -4.13 10.29
N VAL A 22 16.56 -4.38 9.12
CA VAL A 22 15.87 -4.30 7.86
C VAL A 22 14.64 -5.17 8.11
N HIS A 23 13.50 -4.54 8.37
CA HIS A 23 12.25 -5.25 8.49
C HIS A 23 12.03 -5.86 7.13
N GLN A 24 12.45 -7.12 6.97
CA GLN A 24 12.19 -7.86 5.76
C GLN A 24 10.67 -7.96 5.70
N LEU A 25 10.11 -7.35 4.66
CA LEU A 25 8.69 -7.47 4.40
C LEU A 25 8.33 -8.96 4.34
N PRO A 26 7.14 -9.35 4.83
CA PRO A 26 6.58 -10.66 4.51
C PRO A 26 6.75 -10.96 3.02
N ALA A 27 7.10 -12.21 2.71
CA ALA A 27 7.50 -12.60 1.35
C ALA A 27 6.42 -12.26 0.32
N GLU A 28 5.14 -12.42 0.69
CA GLU A 28 3.98 -12.10 -0.14
C GLU A 28 3.93 -10.61 -0.50
N ILE A 29 4.18 -9.73 0.47
CA ILE A 29 4.22 -8.28 0.27
C ILE A 29 5.38 -7.91 -0.68
N GLY A 30 6.57 -8.45 -0.44
CA GLY A 30 7.73 -8.20 -1.30
C GLY A 30 7.55 -8.74 -2.73
N MET A 31 6.88 -9.89 -2.88
CA MET A 31 6.54 -10.45 -4.20
C MET A 31 5.57 -9.56 -4.95
N PHE A 32 4.52 -9.07 -4.29
CA PHE A 32 3.55 -8.16 -4.90
C PHE A 32 4.17 -6.80 -5.21
N ALA A 33 4.94 -6.19 -4.30
CA ALA A 33 5.58 -4.90 -4.54
C ALA A 33 6.51 -4.93 -5.76
N ARG A 34 7.30 -6.00 -5.90
CA ARG A 34 8.14 -6.20 -7.10
C ARG A 34 7.31 -6.40 -8.37
N TYR A 35 6.22 -7.17 -8.29
CA TYR A 35 5.29 -7.33 -9.42
C TYR A 35 4.67 -5.98 -9.81
N PHE A 36 4.23 -5.20 -8.83
CA PHE A 36 3.63 -3.88 -9.01
C PHE A 36 4.62 -2.90 -9.64
N GLY A 37 5.89 -2.92 -9.22
CA GLY A 37 6.98 -2.19 -9.86
C GLY A 37 7.13 -2.54 -11.35
N GLN A 38 7.18 -3.83 -11.67
CA GLN A 38 7.25 -4.30 -13.06
C GLN A 38 6.01 -3.95 -13.88
N LEU A 39 4.84 -3.91 -13.23
CA LEU A 39 3.59 -3.48 -13.86
C LEU A 39 3.68 -2.01 -14.26
N VAL A 40 4.05 -1.11 -13.32
CA VAL A 40 4.10 0.33 -13.60
C VAL A 40 5.19 0.71 -14.59
N GLU A 41 6.30 -0.04 -14.67
CA GLU A 41 7.36 0.14 -15.66
C GLU A 41 6.87 -0.08 -17.11
N ARG A 42 5.78 -0.82 -17.29
CA ARG A 42 5.16 -1.10 -18.60
C ARG A 42 4.11 -0.07 -18.99
N LEU A 43 3.75 0.86 -18.10
CA LEU A 43 2.72 1.88 -18.32
C LEU A 43 3.32 3.18 -18.86
N ASP A 44 2.51 3.96 -19.57
CA ASP A 44 2.88 5.32 -19.96
C ASP A 44 2.92 6.22 -18.71
N PRO A 45 4.09 6.75 -18.30
CA PRO A 45 4.18 7.59 -17.11
C PRO A 45 3.47 8.95 -17.25
N ALA A 46 3.16 9.38 -18.48
CA ALA A 46 2.47 10.64 -18.76
C ALA A 46 0.96 10.46 -19.01
N GLY A 47 0.48 9.22 -19.17
CA GLY A 47 -0.87 8.88 -19.57
C GLY A 47 -1.60 7.91 -18.62
N GLY A 48 -2.86 7.64 -18.95
CA GLY A 48 -3.68 6.65 -18.23
C GLY A 48 -3.99 6.98 -16.77
N TRP A 49 -4.53 5.98 -16.08
CA TRP A 49 -4.76 5.97 -14.64
C TRP A 49 -3.48 6.07 -13.83
N TYR A 50 -2.37 5.47 -14.27
CA TYR A 50 -1.10 5.58 -13.54
C TYR A 50 -0.67 7.04 -13.35
N ALA A 51 -0.70 7.85 -14.41
CA ALA A 51 -0.37 9.27 -14.31
C ALA A 51 -1.37 10.05 -13.43
N ILE A 52 -2.65 9.67 -13.43
CA ILE A 52 -3.67 10.28 -12.55
C ILE A 52 -3.36 9.97 -11.08
N PHE A 53 -3.09 8.71 -10.74
CA PHE A 53 -2.77 8.32 -9.36
C PHE A 53 -1.49 8.98 -8.88
N GLN A 54 -0.44 9.00 -9.72
CA GLN A 54 0.82 9.68 -9.39
C GLN A 54 0.66 11.18 -9.13
N ARG A 55 -0.18 11.89 -9.90
CA ARG A 55 -0.45 13.31 -9.64
C ARG A 55 -1.30 13.54 -8.40
N ARG A 56 -2.24 12.63 -8.12
CA ARG A 56 -3.20 12.77 -7.03
C ARG A 56 -2.57 12.45 -5.67
N ASP A 57 -1.77 11.39 -5.61
CA ASP A 57 -1.17 10.88 -4.38
C ASP A 57 0.20 10.23 -4.66
N PRO A 58 1.25 11.04 -4.90
CA PRO A 58 2.58 10.51 -5.19
C PRO A 58 3.18 9.72 -4.02
N GLU A 59 2.80 10.07 -2.79
CA GLU A 59 3.25 9.37 -1.58
C GLU A 59 2.58 8.00 -1.45
N GLY A 60 1.28 7.92 -1.70
CA GLY A 60 0.55 6.64 -1.73
C GLY A 60 1.08 5.68 -2.78
N VAL A 61 1.40 6.17 -3.99
CA VAL A 61 2.02 5.32 -5.02
C VAL A 61 3.41 4.86 -4.60
N ARG A 62 4.23 5.74 -4.01
CA ARG A 62 5.54 5.37 -3.48
C ARG A 62 5.45 4.30 -2.39
N ALA A 63 4.48 4.43 -1.48
CA ALA A 63 4.19 3.44 -0.45
C ALA A 63 3.71 2.08 -1.02
N CYS A 64 3.04 2.08 -2.17
CA CYS A 64 2.68 0.84 -2.87
C CYS A 64 3.91 0.18 -3.53
N LEU A 65 4.81 0.98 -4.09
CA LEU A 65 6.03 0.49 -4.75
C LEU A 65 7.07 -0.05 -3.76
N ASP A 66 7.18 0.55 -2.57
CA ASP A 66 8.07 0.06 -1.52
C ASP A 66 7.47 -1.10 -0.70
N GLY A 67 6.17 -1.37 -0.88
CA GLY A 67 5.43 -2.43 -0.19
C GLY A 67 5.02 -2.11 1.24
N SER A 68 5.13 -0.85 1.68
CA SER A 68 4.62 -0.40 2.99
C SER A 68 3.09 -0.31 3.01
N GLU A 69 2.47 -0.06 1.86
CA GLU A 69 1.02 -0.09 1.67
C GLU A 69 0.61 -1.04 0.52
N ILE A 70 -0.61 -1.58 0.62
CA ILE A 70 -1.21 -2.39 -0.44
C ILE A 70 -2.27 -1.55 -1.15
N PRO A 71 -2.16 -1.31 -2.47
CA PRO A 71 -3.13 -0.52 -3.20
C PRO A 71 -4.51 -1.20 -3.15
N PRO A 72 -5.61 -0.42 -3.15
CA PRO A 72 -6.94 -0.96 -3.43
C PRO A 72 -6.96 -1.81 -4.73
N TRP A 73 -7.76 -2.88 -4.77
CA TRP A 73 -7.81 -3.75 -5.96
C TRP A 73 -8.30 -3.00 -7.20
N ASP A 74 -9.26 -2.09 -7.07
CA ASP A 74 -9.77 -1.25 -8.15
C ASP A 74 -8.69 -0.33 -8.76
N VAL A 75 -7.69 0.08 -7.96
CA VAL A 75 -6.50 0.79 -8.46
C VAL A 75 -5.67 -0.15 -9.34
N VAL A 76 -5.43 -1.38 -8.89
CA VAL A 76 -4.69 -2.39 -9.68
C VAL A 76 -5.43 -2.73 -10.97
N GLU A 77 -6.76 -2.91 -10.93
CA GLU A 77 -7.60 -3.14 -12.11
C GLU A 77 -7.49 -2.00 -13.11
N SER A 78 -7.49 -0.75 -12.63
CA SER A 78 -7.33 0.43 -13.47
C SER A 78 -5.96 0.45 -14.18
N LEU A 79 -4.89 0.04 -13.48
CA LEU A 79 -3.56 -0.08 -14.08
C LEU A 79 -3.46 -1.24 -15.09
N LEU A 80 -4.12 -2.36 -14.82
CA LEU A 80 -4.19 -3.48 -15.77
C LEU A 80 -4.97 -3.09 -17.03
N HIS A 81 -5.96 -2.20 -16.91
CA HIS A 81 -6.71 -1.66 -18.04
C HIS A 81 -5.86 -0.73 -18.92
N ASP A 82 -4.90 -0.01 -18.33
CA ASP A 82 -3.98 0.85 -19.07
C ASP A 82 -2.91 0.08 -19.88
N LEU A 83 -2.75 -1.23 -19.64
CA LEU A 83 -1.77 -2.03 -20.37
C LEU A 83 -2.14 -2.08 -21.86
N PRO A 84 -1.17 -1.89 -22.78
CA PRO A 84 -1.43 -1.89 -24.22
C PRO A 84 -1.90 -3.26 -24.74
N VAL A 85 -1.56 -4.34 -24.01
CA VAL A 85 -2.06 -5.70 -24.25
C VAL A 85 -2.53 -6.25 -22.91
N SER A 86 -3.84 -6.45 -22.78
CA SER A 86 -4.45 -7.09 -21.63
C SER A 86 -4.60 -8.59 -21.90
N ASP A 87 -4.19 -9.42 -20.94
CA ASP A 87 -4.40 -10.87 -20.95
C ASP A 87 -5.09 -11.27 -19.64
N ALA A 88 -6.11 -12.12 -19.72
CA ALA A 88 -6.80 -12.68 -18.56
C ALA A 88 -5.84 -13.42 -17.62
N ALA A 89 -4.76 -14.03 -18.15
CA ALA A 89 -3.73 -14.65 -17.34
C ALA A 89 -2.98 -13.63 -16.46
N GLU A 90 -2.72 -12.43 -16.97
CA GLU A 90 -2.06 -11.35 -16.23
C GLU A 90 -2.98 -10.82 -15.13
N SER A 91 -4.26 -10.59 -15.43
CA SER A 91 -5.24 -10.16 -14.42
C SER A 91 -5.41 -11.20 -13.31
N ALA A 92 -5.47 -12.50 -13.65
CA ALA A 92 -5.55 -13.57 -12.66
C ALA A 92 -4.28 -13.65 -11.78
N ARG A 93 -3.10 -13.48 -12.39
CA ARG A 93 -1.82 -13.43 -11.66
C ARG A 93 -1.77 -12.24 -10.71
N ALA A 94 -2.18 -11.06 -11.17
CA ALA A 94 -2.24 -9.84 -10.36
C ALA A 94 -3.17 -10.03 -9.15
N ALA A 95 -4.36 -10.59 -9.36
CA ALA A 95 -5.33 -10.85 -8.31
C ALA A 95 -4.79 -11.81 -7.24
N ALA A 96 -4.12 -12.89 -7.65
CA ALA A 96 -3.53 -13.85 -6.72
C ALA A 96 -2.42 -13.23 -5.87
N LEU A 97 -1.51 -12.45 -6.50
CA LEU A 97 -0.43 -11.77 -5.79
C LEU A 97 -0.96 -10.68 -4.85
N HIS A 98 -1.93 -9.89 -5.31
CA HIS A 98 -2.58 -8.85 -4.52
C HIS A 98 -3.26 -9.45 -3.28
N ALA A 99 -4.08 -10.48 -3.45
CA ALA A 99 -4.80 -11.11 -2.34
C ALA A 99 -3.83 -11.69 -1.29
N ALA A 100 -2.74 -12.32 -1.71
CA ALA A 100 -1.72 -12.84 -0.82
C ALA A 100 -1.03 -11.72 -0.01
N ALA A 101 -0.66 -10.62 -0.69
CA ALA A 101 -0.02 -9.48 -0.06
C ALA A 101 -0.96 -8.71 0.88
N ALA A 102 -2.22 -8.49 0.49
CA ALA A 102 -3.25 -7.90 1.33
C ALA A 102 -3.42 -8.71 2.62
N ALA A 103 -3.61 -10.03 2.50
CA ALA A 103 -3.75 -10.90 3.66
C ALA A 103 -2.51 -10.89 4.57
N ALA A 104 -1.30 -10.75 4.01
CA ALA A 104 -0.07 -10.63 4.80
C ALA A 104 0.04 -9.27 5.50
N HIS A 105 -0.35 -8.19 4.83
CA HIS A 105 -0.36 -6.83 5.40
C HIS A 105 -1.38 -6.69 6.54
N ASP A 106 -2.54 -7.29 6.37
CA ASP A 106 -3.61 -7.34 7.38
C ASP A 106 -3.20 -8.08 8.66
N ARG A 107 -2.22 -9.01 8.57
CA ARG A 107 -1.66 -9.74 9.72
C ARG A 107 -0.54 -8.99 10.43
N LEU A 108 -0.07 -7.85 9.91
CA LEU A 108 0.92 -7.03 10.59
C LEU A 108 0.35 -6.47 11.91
N PRO A 109 1.20 -6.12 12.89
CA PRO A 109 0.76 -5.42 14.09
C PRO A 109 -0.06 -4.16 13.73
N GLY A 110 -1.23 -3.99 14.35
CA GLY A 110 -2.16 -2.90 14.01
C GLY A 110 -3.00 -3.14 12.73
N GLY A 111 -2.83 -4.27 12.04
CA GLY A 111 -3.53 -4.59 10.81
C GLY A 111 -5.03 -4.77 11.02
N ARG A 112 -5.44 -5.37 12.14
CA ARG A 112 -6.86 -5.54 12.49
C ARG A 112 -7.56 -4.20 12.66
N GLU A 113 -6.98 -3.29 13.43
CA GLU A 113 -7.54 -1.97 13.70
C GLU A 113 -7.68 -1.17 12.39
N ARG A 114 -6.63 -1.18 11.55
CA ARG A 114 -6.67 -0.55 10.23
C ARG A 114 -7.74 -1.16 9.31
N LEU A 115 -7.91 -2.48 9.36
CA LEU A 115 -8.97 -3.17 8.61
C LEU A 115 -10.37 -2.76 9.09
N GLU A 116 -10.58 -2.67 10.40
CA GLU A 116 -11.83 -2.23 10.99
C GLU A 116 -12.16 -0.79 10.58
N GLU A 117 -11.19 0.14 10.69
CA GLU A 117 -11.31 1.53 10.23
C GLU A 117 -11.66 1.62 8.74
N ARG A 118 -10.95 0.86 7.88
CA ARG A 118 -11.22 0.82 6.44
C ARG A 118 -12.59 0.25 6.15
N ALA A 119 -13.02 -0.78 6.86
CA ALA A 119 -14.34 -1.38 6.69
C ALA A 119 -15.45 -0.39 7.11
N GLU A 120 -15.27 0.39 8.17
CA GLU A 120 -16.19 1.46 8.56
C GLU A 120 -16.28 2.56 7.51
N PHE A 121 -15.13 3.02 7.00
CA PHE A 121 -15.08 3.99 5.93
C PHE A 121 -15.84 3.52 4.68
N MET A 122 -15.57 2.29 4.21
CA MET A 122 -16.23 1.73 3.03
C MET A 122 -17.73 1.51 3.24
N ARG A 123 -18.17 1.18 4.47
CA ARG A 123 -19.61 1.14 4.81
C ARG A 123 -20.25 2.51 4.65
N GLY A 124 -19.58 3.56 5.12
CA GLY A 124 -20.03 4.94 4.95
C GLY A 124 -20.17 5.33 3.47
N GLU A 125 -19.16 5.03 2.66
CA GLU A 125 -19.20 5.28 1.21
C GLU A 125 -20.34 4.53 0.52
N ARG A 126 -20.55 3.25 0.87
CA ARG A 126 -21.65 2.45 0.34
C ARG A 126 -23.01 3.04 0.69
N LEU A 127 -23.21 3.46 1.94
CA LEU A 127 -24.47 4.08 2.38
C LEU A 127 -24.72 5.38 1.63
N ARG A 128 -23.71 6.23 1.44
CA ARG A 128 -23.82 7.47 0.65
C ARG A 128 -24.19 7.18 -0.81
N ALA A 129 -23.53 6.21 -1.44
CA ALA A 129 -23.82 5.80 -2.81
C ALA A 129 -25.25 5.27 -2.94
N GLN A 130 -25.73 4.46 -1.98
CA GLN A 130 -27.11 3.98 -1.93
C GLN A 130 -28.12 5.13 -1.81
N SER A 131 -27.89 6.07 -0.88
CA SER A 131 -28.78 7.24 -0.73
C SER A 131 -28.86 8.07 -2.02
N ARG A 132 -27.75 8.23 -2.74
CA ARG A 132 -27.72 8.93 -4.04
C ARG A 132 -28.47 8.16 -5.13
N ALA A 133 -28.36 6.83 -5.15
CA ALA A 133 -29.10 5.99 -6.09
C ALA A 133 -30.62 6.05 -5.83
N GLU A 134 -31.05 6.01 -4.57
CA GLU A 134 -32.47 6.17 -4.18
C GLU A 134 -33.03 7.54 -4.53
N GLU A 135 -32.23 8.61 -4.36
CA GLU A 135 -32.59 9.96 -4.78
C GLU A 135 -32.80 10.02 -6.30
N LEU A 136 -31.88 9.46 -7.07
CA LEU A 136 -31.99 9.40 -8.53
C LEU A 136 -33.27 8.66 -8.96
N LEU A 137 -33.55 7.50 -8.38
CA LEU A 137 -34.75 6.72 -8.69
C LEU A 137 -36.05 7.47 -8.38
N ARG A 138 -36.07 8.33 -7.35
CA ARG A 138 -37.23 9.18 -7.03
C ARG A 138 -37.43 10.32 -8.03
N LEU A 139 -36.36 10.80 -8.67
CA LEU A 139 -36.39 11.90 -9.63
C LEU A 139 -36.66 11.45 -11.06
N LEU A 140 -36.41 10.19 -11.39
CA LEU A 140 -36.75 9.62 -12.68
C LEU A 140 -38.28 9.45 -12.78
N PRO A 141 -38.97 10.11 -13.74
CA PRO A 141 -40.39 9.87 -13.97
C PRO A 141 -40.57 8.40 -14.38
N GLY A 142 -41.62 7.76 -13.85
CA GLY A 142 -41.84 6.31 -13.92
C GLY A 142 -41.46 5.69 -15.26
N VAL A 143 -40.51 4.75 -15.21
CA VAL A 143 -40.25 3.79 -16.29
C VAL A 143 -41.42 2.84 -16.40
#